data_AF-A0A4S4MDX2-F1
#
_entry.id   AF-A0A4S4MDX2-F1
#
_cell.length_a   1.000
_cell.length_b   1.000
_cell.length_c   1.000
_cell.angle_alpha   90.00
_cell.angle_beta   90.00
_cell.angle_gamma   90.00
#
_symmetry.space_group_name_H-M   'P 1'
#
loop_
_entity.id
_entity.type
_entity.pdbx_description
1 polymer ?
#
loop_
_entity_poly.entity_id
_entity_poly.type
_entity_poly.pdbx_seq_one_letter_code
_entity_poly.pdbx_strand_id
1 'polypeptide(L)'
;MDINQSTADGQSQIIENLFSQANIGDPADTPGVEDIGEHVIFMHGDLGTGERLHSVKKSRSIESTRVRRLQPVVFVMGLFHLQMSAADAIWKMFIEPTRLRTDPDGLYQHACRARPHESGKIGSKPGFRLMHDLIYQCGNARMLDVWRVEAQKRNRSHTSLSDFAASKPTWDYIVAMSLKLVESYLDKPFAKDKLYRNNSLILARLLQYMELSHAMKHGDIGRVQETFMHWVAVFKTVGKHKYATELITIMNNLKYVFPPRMAYAFLMNWLCNPTGKPDGFRAIDWVVELMNLFTKVVYGSSGYTRTLLLIIKQSPLIETFRKIHTLMQDNFHLLHRSVRHAPPNIQNTITALRELLEKTNGHLFSPDRIEGLTVSLMDHYSDGMYKLQTTPIGKKGGLVIDGEADEEMGIEEELDIDDLEA
;
A
#
# COMPACT_ATOMS: atom_id res chain seq x y z
N MET A 1 7.36 25.56 -9.33
CA MET A 1 8.62 26.08 -8.77
C MET A 1 9.76 25.28 -9.39
N ASP A 2 10.92 25.90 -9.65
CA ASP A 2 12.11 25.20 -10.12
C ASP A 2 13.07 24.99 -8.93
N ILE A 3 12.80 23.95 -8.14
CA ILE A 3 13.50 23.66 -6.88
C ILE A 3 13.83 22.16 -6.84
N ASN A 4 15.05 21.81 -6.44
CA ASN A 4 15.45 20.41 -6.29
C ASN A 4 14.83 19.78 -5.02
N GLN A 5 13.72 19.07 -5.20
CA GLN A 5 12.97 18.39 -4.13
C GLN A 5 13.69 17.21 -3.47
N SER A 6 14.83 16.75 -4.00
CA SER A 6 15.56 15.59 -3.47
C SER A 6 16.41 15.89 -2.23
N THR A 7 16.50 17.16 -1.82
CA THR A 7 17.33 17.61 -0.68
C THR A 7 16.48 18.20 0.46
N ALA A 8 17.01 18.18 1.68
CA ALA A 8 16.35 18.83 2.83
C ALA A 8 16.20 20.34 2.61
N ASP A 9 17.23 21.00 2.08
CA ASP A 9 17.19 22.43 1.76
C ASP A 9 16.13 22.74 0.70
N GLY A 10 16.05 21.93 -0.36
CA GLY A 10 15.02 22.07 -1.38
C GLY A 10 13.61 21.88 -0.83
N GLN A 11 13.40 20.93 0.09
CA GLN A 11 12.10 20.79 0.77
C GLN A 11 11.76 22.01 1.64
N SER A 12 12.74 22.58 2.35
CA SER A 12 12.53 23.85 3.09
C SER A 12 12.16 24.99 2.14
N GLN A 13 12.86 25.12 1.02
CA GLN A 13 12.58 26.14 0.01
C GLN A 13 11.18 25.97 -0.61
N ILE A 14 10.73 24.74 -0.85
CA ILE A 14 9.36 24.47 -1.33
C ILE A 14 8.33 24.97 -0.31
N ILE A 15 8.49 24.62 0.96
CA ILE A 15 7.57 25.03 2.04
C ILE A 15 7.54 26.56 2.17
N GLU A 16 8.70 27.20 2.20
CA GLU A 16 8.83 28.65 2.30
C GLU A 16 8.23 29.36 1.09
N ASN A 17 8.41 28.82 -0.11
CA ASN A 17 7.82 29.38 -1.31
C ASN A 17 6.29 29.24 -1.32
N LEU A 18 5.76 28.10 -0.86
CA LEU A 18 4.31 27.91 -0.68
C LEU A 18 3.74 28.88 0.36
N PHE A 19 4.43 29.07 1.50
CA PHE A 19 4.04 30.03 2.52
C PHE A 19 4.05 31.46 1.99
N SER A 20 5.11 31.86 1.29
CA SER A 20 5.20 33.17 0.67
C SER A 20 4.06 33.43 -0.33
N GLN A 21 3.72 32.45 -1.18
CA GLN A 21 2.59 32.56 -2.11
C GLN A 21 1.24 32.69 -1.38
N ALA A 22 1.11 32.13 -0.18
CA ALA A 22 -0.07 32.22 0.66
C ALA A 22 -0.06 33.45 1.59
N ASN A 23 0.94 34.34 1.48
CA ASN A 23 1.17 35.46 2.40
C ASN A 23 1.31 35.01 3.88
N ILE A 24 1.92 33.85 4.09
CA ILE A 24 2.21 33.25 5.40
C ILE A 24 3.69 33.45 5.72
N GLY A 25 4.00 33.80 6.97
CA GLY A 25 5.39 33.96 7.40
C GLY A 25 5.53 34.41 8.84
N ASP A 26 6.73 34.85 9.19
CA ASP A 26 6.97 35.50 10.49
C ASP A 26 6.78 37.02 10.32
N PRO A 27 5.80 37.64 11.02
CA PRO A 27 5.57 39.08 10.92
C PRO A 27 6.77 39.94 11.34
N ALA A 28 7.70 39.38 12.12
CA ALA A 28 8.95 40.06 12.47
C ALA A 28 9.93 40.14 11.30
N ASP A 29 9.88 39.18 10.37
CA ASP A 29 10.76 39.11 9.19
C ASP A 29 10.14 39.82 7.98
N THR A 30 8.83 39.67 7.79
CA THR A 30 8.11 40.23 6.64
C THR A 30 6.81 40.88 7.12
N PRO A 31 6.77 42.21 7.29
CA PRO A 31 5.55 42.89 7.71
C PRO A 31 4.38 42.62 6.75
N GLY A 32 3.20 42.30 7.30
CA GLY A 32 1.98 42.06 6.53
C GLY A 32 1.68 40.60 6.19
N VAL A 33 2.56 39.66 6.55
CA VAL A 33 2.27 38.22 6.47
C VAL A 33 1.44 37.73 7.65
N GLU A 34 0.74 36.61 7.47
CA GLU A 34 -0.02 35.93 8.50
C GLU A 34 0.85 34.93 9.29
N ASP A 35 0.84 35.04 10.63
CA ASP A 35 1.49 34.09 11.53
C ASP A 35 0.57 32.89 11.79
N ILE A 36 0.97 31.74 11.27
CA ILE A 36 0.23 30.48 11.42
C ILE A 36 0.77 29.60 12.56
N GLY A 37 1.56 30.14 13.50
CA GLY A 37 2.21 29.39 14.56
C GLY A 37 1.27 28.55 15.44
N GLU A 38 0.01 28.96 15.57
CA GLU A 38 -1.05 28.26 16.31
C GLU A 38 -1.94 27.36 15.43
N HIS A 39 -1.64 27.26 14.14
CA HIS A 39 -2.38 26.43 13.17
C HIS A 39 -1.64 25.12 12.88
N VAL A 40 -2.34 24.21 12.20
CA VAL A 40 -1.79 22.95 11.70
C VAL A 40 -1.97 22.90 10.20
N ILE A 41 -0.90 22.58 9.49
CA ILE A 41 -0.91 22.31 8.05
C ILE A 41 -0.51 20.84 7.87
N PHE A 42 -1.44 20.04 7.35
CA PHE A 42 -1.12 18.68 6.93
C PHE A 42 -0.42 18.70 5.58
N MET A 43 0.75 18.09 5.52
CA MET A 43 1.55 17.95 4.30
C MET A 43 1.67 16.48 3.96
N HIS A 44 1.08 16.11 2.81
CA HIS A 44 1.08 14.75 2.31
C HIS A 44 2.25 14.52 1.36
N GLY A 45 2.82 13.32 1.37
CA GLY A 45 3.88 12.94 0.46
C GLY A 45 4.34 11.51 0.64
N ASP A 46 5.26 11.09 -0.22
CA ASP A 46 5.98 9.84 -0.05
C ASP A 46 6.87 9.88 1.21
N LEU A 47 7.43 8.73 1.58
CA LEU A 47 8.28 8.62 2.76
C LEU A 47 9.53 9.49 2.65
N GLY A 48 10.13 9.60 1.47
CA GLY A 48 11.28 10.47 1.24
C GLY A 48 10.98 11.95 1.51
N THR A 49 9.77 12.43 1.22
CA THR A 49 9.33 13.79 1.60
C THR A 49 9.27 13.92 3.13
N GLY A 50 8.71 12.92 3.81
CA GLY A 50 8.64 12.86 5.27
C GLY A 50 10.01 12.92 5.95
N GLU A 51 10.96 12.07 5.51
CA GLU A 51 12.32 12.03 6.08
C GLU A 51 13.02 13.40 5.99
N ARG A 52 12.90 14.06 4.84
CA ARG A 52 13.48 15.39 4.61
C ARG A 52 12.80 16.45 5.47
N LEU A 53 11.48 16.42 5.57
CA LEU A 53 10.72 17.34 6.43
C LEU A 53 11.09 17.15 7.91
N HIS A 54 11.23 15.90 8.38
CA HIS A 54 11.72 15.63 9.73
C HIS A 54 13.13 16.15 9.96
N SER A 55 14.02 16.00 8.98
CA SER A 55 15.39 16.55 9.03
C SER A 55 15.38 18.08 9.16
N VAL A 56 14.59 18.77 8.33
CA VAL A 56 14.46 20.25 8.38
C VAL A 56 13.87 20.71 9.71
N LYS A 57 12.81 20.06 10.21
CA LYS A 57 12.23 20.40 11.52
C LYS A 57 13.22 20.19 12.66
N LYS A 58 14.05 19.15 12.57
CA LYS A 58 15.09 18.87 13.56
C LYS A 58 16.19 19.94 13.55
N SER A 59 16.68 20.33 12.38
CA SER A 59 17.70 21.39 12.28
C SER A 59 17.16 22.74 12.77
N ARG A 60 15.92 23.05 12.43
CA ARG A 60 15.24 24.30 12.82
C ARG A 60 14.65 24.27 14.22
N SER A 61 14.84 23.20 15.00
CA SER A 61 14.24 23.08 16.34
C SER A 61 14.69 24.16 17.34
N ILE A 62 15.84 24.78 17.11
CA ILE A 62 16.42 25.85 17.93
C ILE A 62 15.89 27.25 17.59
N GLU A 63 15.15 27.40 16.49
CA GLU A 63 14.63 28.69 16.05
C GLU A 63 13.67 29.29 17.09
N SER A 64 13.65 30.62 17.20
CA SER A 64 12.89 31.33 18.24
C SER A 64 11.37 31.26 18.05
N THR A 65 10.89 31.31 16.81
CA THR A 65 9.45 31.42 16.49
C THR A 65 8.88 30.11 15.96
N ARG A 66 7.57 29.89 16.15
CA ARG A 66 6.89 28.64 15.76
C ARG A 66 6.94 28.42 14.25
N VAL A 67 6.76 29.49 13.48
CA VAL A 67 6.84 29.47 12.01
C VAL A 67 8.24 29.11 11.55
N ARG A 68 9.29 29.72 12.15
CA ARG A 68 10.67 29.37 11.82
C ARG A 68 11.06 27.96 12.23
N ARG A 69 10.40 27.33 13.21
CA ARG A 69 10.59 25.90 13.51
C ARG A 69 9.88 24.96 12.54
N LEU A 70 9.08 25.49 11.60
CA LEU A 70 8.08 24.74 10.82
C LEU A 70 7.18 23.89 11.74
N GLN A 71 6.89 24.40 12.94
CA GLN A 71 6.09 23.71 13.94
C GLN A 71 4.66 23.41 13.43
N PRO A 72 3.98 24.32 12.69
CA PRO A 72 2.65 24.07 12.13
C PRO A 72 2.58 22.91 11.13
N VAL A 73 3.69 22.56 10.47
CA VAL A 73 3.68 21.55 9.39
C VAL A 73 3.72 20.15 9.99
N VAL A 74 2.71 19.33 9.70
CA VAL A 74 2.59 17.95 10.14
C VAL A 74 2.59 17.05 8.92
N PHE A 75 3.59 16.17 8.85
CA PHE A 75 3.69 15.19 7.79
C PHE A 75 2.60 14.12 7.94
N VAL A 76 1.96 13.77 6.82
CA VAL A 76 1.02 12.66 6.70
C VAL A 76 1.52 11.73 5.61
N MET A 77 2.07 10.59 6.01
CA MET A 77 2.63 9.60 5.08
C MET A 77 1.61 9.14 4.04
N GLY A 78 2.01 9.04 2.78
CA GLY A 78 1.17 8.54 1.71
C GLY A 78 0.71 7.08 1.90
N LEU A 79 -0.60 6.83 1.94
CA LEU A 79 -1.13 5.46 2.05
C LEU A 79 -1.03 4.69 0.73
N PHE A 80 -1.00 5.37 -0.41
CA PHE A 80 -0.77 4.70 -1.67
C PHE A 80 0.66 4.15 -1.74
N HIS A 81 1.66 4.95 -1.34
CA HIS A 81 3.04 4.47 -1.21
C HIS A 81 3.20 3.38 -0.14
N LEU A 82 2.44 3.44 0.96
CA LEU A 82 2.37 2.34 1.93
C LEU A 82 1.83 1.05 1.27
N GLN A 83 0.75 1.15 0.51
CA GLN A 83 0.17 0.03 -0.22
C GLN A 83 1.15 -0.54 -1.26
N MET A 84 1.87 0.31 -2.00
CA MET A 84 2.94 -0.12 -2.91
C MET A 84 4.04 -0.89 -2.18
N SER A 85 4.49 -0.35 -1.05
CA SER A 85 5.52 -0.97 -0.21
C SER A 85 5.06 -2.30 0.39
N ALA A 86 3.78 -2.43 0.71
CA ALA A 86 3.17 -3.66 1.18
C ALA A 86 3.12 -4.75 0.08
N ALA A 87 2.81 -4.37 -1.17
CA ALA A 87 2.85 -5.28 -2.31
C ALA A 87 4.28 -5.76 -2.60
N ASP A 88 5.24 -4.84 -2.61
CA ASP A 88 6.68 -5.15 -2.77
C ASP A 88 7.17 -6.06 -1.63
N ALA A 89 6.75 -5.82 -0.38
CA ALA A 89 7.10 -6.68 0.74
C ALA A 89 6.62 -8.12 0.53
N ILE A 90 5.41 -8.34 0.03
CA ILE A 90 4.91 -9.69 -0.32
C ILE A 90 5.79 -10.34 -1.40
N TRP A 91 6.20 -9.57 -2.40
CA TRP A 91 7.11 -10.05 -3.44
C TRP A 91 8.48 -10.47 -2.85
N LYS A 92 9.09 -9.63 -2.01
CA LYS A 92 10.34 -9.93 -1.29
C LYS A 92 10.24 -11.18 -0.42
N MET A 93 9.08 -11.43 0.19
CA MET A 93 8.88 -12.57 1.08
C MET A 93 8.77 -13.91 0.35
N PHE A 94 8.10 -13.94 -0.81
CA PHE A 94 7.62 -15.19 -1.40
C PHE A 94 8.05 -15.44 -2.85
N ILE A 95 8.58 -14.42 -3.54
CA ILE A 95 8.92 -14.50 -4.97
C ILE A 95 10.39 -14.17 -5.22
N GLU A 96 10.89 -13.07 -4.65
CA GLU A 96 12.28 -12.64 -4.82
C GLU A 96 13.29 -13.76 -4.50
N PRO A 97 13.17 -14.52 -3.39
CA PRO A 97 14.16 -15.55 -3.07
C PRO A 97 14.08 -16.70 -4.08
N THR A 98 15.11 -16.83 -4.93
CA THR A 98 15.14 -17.81 -6.04
C THR A 98 14.85 -19.24 -5.59
N ARG A 99 15.27 -19.62 -4.38
CA ARG A 99 15.00 -20.94 -3.79
C ARG A 99 13.50 -21.24 -3.60
N LEU A 100 12.65 -20.23 -3.44
CA LEU A 100 11.20 -20.40 -3.27
C LEU A 100 10.49 -20.57 -4.62
N ARG A 101 11.14 -20.20 -5.71
CA ARG A 101 10.58 -20.31 -7.07
C ARG A 101 10.48 -21.75 -7.55
N THR A 102 11.22 -22.68 -6.93
CA THR A 102 11.15 -24.12 -7.24
C THR A 102 10.04 -24.84 -6.49
N ASP A 103 9.41 -24.20 -5.49
CA ASP A 103 8.30 -24.79 -4.75
C ASP A 103 7.03 -24.80 -5.64
N PRO A 104 6.50 -25.97 -6.04
CA PRO A 104 5.33 -26.07 -6.93
C PRO A 104 4.07 -25.44 -6.34
N ASP A 105 3.99 -25.30 -5.01
CA ASP A 105 2.88 -24.73 -4.26
C ASP A 105 3.17 -23.31 -3.74
N GLY A 106 4.35 -22.78 -4.08
CA GLY A 106 4.81 -21.45 -3.72
C GLY A 106 4.04 -20.34 -4.46
N LEU A 107 4.08 -19.12 -3.90
CA LEU A 107 3.40 -17.98 -4.50
C LEU A 107 3.89 -17.68 -5.92
N TYR A 108 5.20 -17.85 -6.19
CA TYR A 108 5.76 -17.65 -7.53
C TYR A 108 5.14 -18.57 -8.59
N GLN A 109 4.98 -19.86 -8.30
CA GLN A 109 4.39 -20.81 -9.25
C GLN A 109 2.92 -20.49 -9.51
N HIS A 110 2.18 -20.11 -8.47
CA HIS A 110 0.79 -19.68 -8.60
C HIS A 110 0.69 -18.36 -9.39
N ALA A 111 1.59 -17.41 -9.15
CA ALA A 111 1.64 -16.16 -9.89
C ALA A 111 1.95 -16.38 -11.38
N CYS A 112 2.94 -17.23 -11.69
CA CYS A 112 3.25 -17.65 -13.07
C CYS A 112 2.08 -18.42 -13.71
N ARG A 113 1.31 -19.20 -12.94
CA ARG A 113 0.09 -19.84 -13.47
C ARG A 113 -0.98 -18.81 -13.80
N ALA A 114 -1.08 -17.74 -13.02
CA ALA A 114 -2.05 -16.67 -13.23
C ALA A 114 -1.69 -15.77 -14.42
N ARG A 115 -0.38 -15.53 -14.62
CA ARG A 115 0.19 -14.68 -15.67
C ARG A 115 1.35 -15.41 -16.38
N PRO A 116 1.06 -16.44 -17.21
CA PRO A 116 2.09 -17.32 -17.79
C PRO A 116 3.09 -16.61 -18.71
N HIS A 117 2.69 -15.51 -19.32
CA HIS A 117 3.53 -14.73 -20.23
C HIS A 117 4.40 -13.68 -19.51
N GLU A 118 4.27 -13.53 -18.19
CA GLU A 118 4.97 -12.51 -17.40
C GLU A 118 5.92 -13.11 -16.36
N SER A 119 6.18 -14.42 -16.40
CA SER A 119 7.03 -15.13 -15.41
C SER A 119 8.39 -14.48 -15.17
N GLY A 120 9.05 -14.02 -16.25
CA GLY A 120 10.32 -13.29 -16.16
C GLY A 120 10.19 -11.97 -15.38
N LYS A 121 9.13 -11.20 -15.63
CA LYS A 121 8.84 -9.93 -14.93
C LYS A 121 8.45 -10.16 -13.47
N ILE A 122 7.65 -11.19 -13.21
CA ILE A 122 7.27 -11.63 -11.85
C ILE A 122 8.52 -11.99 -11.03
N GLY A 123 9.46 -12.71 -11.63
CA GLY A 123 10.69 -13.14 -10.96
C GLY A 123 11.75 -12.04 -10.79
N SER A 124 11.63 -10.89 -11.45
CA SER A 124 12.66 -9.83 -11.40
C SER A 124 12.18 -8.60 -10.65
N LYS A 125 11.26 -7.83 -11.24
CA LYS A 125 10.66 -6.64 -10.64
C LYS A 125 9.28 -6.44 -11.28
N PRO A 126 8.22 -6.97 -10.66
CA PRO A 126 6.88 -6.94 -11.24
C PRO A 126 6.26 -5.54 -11.33
N GLY A 127 6.74 -4.60 -10.53
CA GLY A 127 6.09 -3.31 -10.31
C GLY A 127 4.80 -3.44 -9.51
N PHE A 128 4.24 -2.28 -9.12
CA PHE A 128 3.08 -2.25 -8.23
C PHE A 128 1.83 -2.89 -8.86
N ARG A 129 1.41 -2.44 -10.05
CA ARG A 129 0.17 -2.93 -10.67
C ARG A 129 0.12 -4.45 -10.82
N LEU A 130 1.19 -5.05 -11.35
CA LEU A 130 1.24 -6.49 -11.55
C LEU A 130 1.19 -7.24 -10.21
N MET A 131 1.91 -6.78 -9.17
CA MET A 131 1.81 -7.44 -7.86
C MET A 131 0.46 -7.27 -7.20
N HIS A 132 -0.16 -6.08 -7.31
CA HIS A 132 -1.52 -5.85 -6.82
C HIS A 132 -2.48 -6.89 -7.41
N ASP A 133 -2.48 -7.04 -8.74
CA ASP A 133 -3.30 -8.03 -9.46
C ASP A 133 -3.02 -9.47 -8.99
N LEU A 134 -1.74 -9.85 -8.90
CA LEU A 134 -1.33 -11.19 -8.49
C LEU A 134 -1.74 -11.50 -7.05
N ILE A 135 -1.66 -10.53 -6.14
CA ILE A 135 -2.12 -10.69 -4.75
C ILE A 135 -3.62 -11.01 -4.73
N TYR A 136 -4.44 -10.28 -5.49
CA TYR A 136 -5.88 -10.56 -5.56
C TYR A 136 -6.18 -11.89 -6.25
N GLN A 137 -5.51 -12.20 -7.37
CA GLN A 137 -5.75 -13.45 -8.11
C GLN A 137 -5.38 -14.67 -7.26
N CYS A 138 -4.17 -14.70 -6.67
CA CYS A 138 -3.74 -15.79 -5.81
C CYS A 138 -4.48 -15.81 -4.48
N GLY A 139 -4.76 -14.64 -3.88
CA GLY A 139 -5.47 -14.50 -2.61
C GLY A 139 -6.91 -15.01 -2.71
N ASN A 140 -7.65 -14.57 -3.74
CA ASN A 140 -9.02 -15.03 -3.97
C ASN A 140 -9.10 -16.54 -4.23
N ALA A 141 -8.19 -17.10 -5.03
CA ALA A 141 -8.17 -18.54 -5.27
C ALA A 141 -7.91 -19.35 -4.00
N ARG A 142 -6.95 -18.92 -3.18
CA ARG A 142 -6.63 -19.54 -1.88
C ARG A 142 -7.78 -19.40 -0.87
N MET A 143 -8.40 -18.22 -0.81
CA MET A 143 -9.59 -17.98 0.01
C MET A 143 -10.73 -18.93 -0.37
N LEU A 144 -11.03 -19.07 -1.66
CA LEU A 144 -12.05 -20.01 -2.13
C LEU A 144 -11.71 -21.46 -1.78
N ASP A 145 -10.44 -21.85 -1.84
CA ASP A 145 -10.04 -23.21 -1.48
C ASP A 145 -10.19 -23.50 0.03
N VAL A 146 -9.82 -22.57 0.92
CA VAL A 146 -10.06 -22.77 2.37
C VAL A 146 -11.55 -22.82 2.70
N TRP A 147 -12.38 -22.03 2.02
CA TRP A 147 -13.85 -22.13 2.13
C TRP A 147 -14.36 -23.50 1.68
N ARG A 148 -13.86 -24.03 0.55
CA ARG A 148 -14.24 -25.35 0.03
C ARG A 148 -13.92 -26.44 1.06
N VAL A 149 -12.68 -26.44 1.55
CA VAL A 149 -12.20 -27.41 2.55
C VAL A 149 -13.04 -27.35 3.83
N GLU A 150 -13.30 -26.15 4.35
CA GLU A 150 -14.08 -25.97 5.58
C GLU A 150 -15.56 -26.35 5.38
N ALA A 151 -16.14 -26.04 4.22
CA ALA A 151 -17.52 -26.41 3.91
C ALA A 151 -17.71 -27.93 3.93
N GLN A 152 -16.78 -28.64 3.30
CA GLN A 152 -16.77 -30.11 3.24
C GLN A 152 -16.51 -30.74 4.63
N LYS A 153 -15.66 -30.13 5.47
CA LYS A 153 -15.44 -30.58 6.85
C LYS A 153 -16.71 -30.50 7.70
N ARG A 154 -17.48 -29.41 7.54
CA ARG A 154 -18.72 -29.19 8.30
C ARG A 154 -19.86 -30.05 7.80
N ASN A 155 -19.94 -30.28 6.49
CA ASN A 155 -20.90 -31.19 5.90
C ASN A 155 -20.28 -31.90 4.70
N ARG A 156 -20.10 -33.22 4.82
CA ARG A 156 -19.47 -34.07 3.79
C ARG A 156 -20.26 -34.11 2.48
N SER A 157 -21.55 -33.73 2.48
CA SER A 157 -22.32 -33.61 1.24
C SER A 157 -21.96 -32.38 0.41
N HIS A 158 -21.26 -31.39 0.97
CA HIS A 158 -20.73 -30.26 0.22
C HIS A 158 -19.41 -30.67 -0.45
N THR A 159 -19.48 -31.25 -1.64
CA THR A 159 -18.29 -31.61 -2.42
C THR A 159 -17.72 -30.42 -3.19
N SER A 160 -18.53 -29.36 -3.39
CA SER A 160 -18.13 -28.11 -4.01
C SER A 160 -18.66 -26.87 -3.27
N LEU A 161 -18.09 -25.70 -3.57
CA LEU A 161 -18.64 -24.42 -3.11
C LEU A 161 -20.04 -24.14 -3.68
N SER A 162 -20.38 -24.72 -4.84
CA SER A 162 -21.71 -24.59 -5.42
C SER A 162 -22.77 -25.31 -4.58
N ASP A 163 -22.43 -26.48 -4.04
CA ASP A 163 -23.32 -27.22 -3.13
C ASP A 163 -23.51 -26.46 -1.82
N PHE A 164 -22.43 -25.89 -1.29
CA PHE A 164 -22.50 -25.03 -0.11
C PHE A 164 -23.38 -23.81 -0.37
N ALA A 165 -23.21 -23.12 -1.49
CA ALA A 165 -24.05 -21.97 -1.85
C ALA A 165 -25.54 -22.37 -2.05
N ALA A 166 -25.79 -23.54 -2.66
CA ALA A 166 -27.14 -24.07 -2.85
C ALA A 166 -27.84 -24.41 -1.53
N SER A 167 -27.08 -24.71 -0.46
CA SER A 167 -27.62 -24.89 0.89
C SER A 167 -28.16 -23.60 1.53
N LYS A 168 -27.91 -22.43 0.91
CA LYS A 168 -28.33 -21.10 1.37
C LYS A 168 -27.96 -20.86 2.86
N PRO A 169 -26.66 -20.87 3.21
CA PRO A 169 -26.22 -20.66 4.57
C PRO A 169 -26.69 -19.30 5.10
N THR A 170 -27.09 -19.25 6.37
CA THR A 170 -27.45 -18.00 7.03
C THR A 170 -26.23 -17.09 7.18
N TRP A 171 -26.47 -15.78 7.37
CA TRP A 171 -25.38 -14.83 7.60
C TRP A 171 -24.54 -15.19 8.83
N ASP A 172 -25.19 -15.56 9.94
CA ASP A 172 -24.49 -15.97 11.17
C ASP A 172 -23.62 -17.21 10.94
N TYR A 173 -24.08 -18.15 10.10
CA TYR A 173 -23.29 -19.30 9.71
C TYR A 173 -22.05 -18.88 8.91
N ILE A 174 -22.20 -17.96 7.95
CA ILE A 174 -21.09 -17.42 7.17
C ILE A 174 -20.07 -16.75 8.10
N VAL A 175 -20.50 -15.90 9.02
CA VAL A 175 -19.63 -15.23 9.99
C VAL A 175 -18.90 -16.22 10.88
N ALA A 176 -19.60 -17.19 11.47
CA ALA A 176 -19.00 -18.23 12.30
C ALA A 176 -18.00 -19.09 11.51
N MET A 177 -18.27 -19.33 10.22
CA MET A 177 -17.35 -20.02 9.33
C MET A 177 -16.12 -19.17 9.01
N SER A 178 -16.27 -17.87 8.73
CA SER A 178 -15.16 -16.95 8.51
C SER A 178 -14.22 -16.86 9.71
N LEU A 179 -14.75 -16.78 10.93
CA LEU A 179 -13.93 -16.81 12.15
C LEU A 179 -13.16 -18.13 12.27
N LYS A 180 -13.80 -19.26 11.94
CA LYS A 180 -13.12 -20.56 11.96
C LYS A 180 -12.03 -20.67 10.90
N LEU A 181 -12.23 -20.04 9.73
CA LEU A 181 -11.22 -20.00 8.67
C LEU A 181 -9.98 -19.23 9.13
N VAL A 182 -10.15 -18.08 9.79
CA VAL A 182 -9.04 -17.33 10.38
C VAL A 182 -8.29 -18.19 11.41
N GLU A 183 -9.04 -18.79 12.33
CA GLU A 183 -8.47 -19.63 13.40
C GLU A 183 -7.76 -20.87 12.85
N SER A 184 -8.21 -21.43 11.72
CA SER A 184 -7.66 -22.69 11.22
C SER A 184 -6.54 -22.46 10.23
N TYR A 185 -6.70 -21.56 9.26
CA TYR A 185 -5.83 -21.51 8.07
C TYR A 185 -4.88 -20.32 8.04
N LEU A 186 -4.99 -19.32 8.92
CA LEU A 186 -4.09 -18.16 8.91
C LEU A 186 -3.02 -18.28 9.99
N ASP A 187 -1.80 -17.90 9.62
CA ASP A 187 -0.61 -17.85 10.48
C ASP A 187 -0.44 -19.09 11.37
N LYS A 188 -0.18 -20.23 10.74
CA LYS A 188 0.15 -21.51 11.41
C LYS A 188 1.64 -21.86 11.35
N PRO A 189 2.54 -21.03 11.92
CA PRO A 189 3.99 -21.24 11.78
C PRO A 189 4.51 -22.51 12.47
N PHE A 190 3.74 -23.07 13.42
CA PHE A 190 4.11 -24.29 14.15
C PHE A 190 3.44 -25.56 13.59
N ALA A 191 2.71 -25.48 12.49
CA ALA A 191 2.11 -26.66 11.87
C ALA A 191 3.22 -27.62 11.37
N LYS A 192 3.10 -28.90 11.73
CA LYS A 192 4.04 -29.96 11.35
C LYS A 192 4.02 -30.24 9.84
N ASP A 193 2.84 -30.17 9.23
CA ASP A 193 2.68 -30.25 7.78
C ASP A 193 3.24 -28.98 7.13
N LYS A 194 4.43 -29.10 6.51
CA LYS A 194 5.13 -27.98 5.88
C LYS A 194 4.35 -27.34 4.74
N LEU A 195 3.64 -28.14 3.94
CA LEU A 195 2.85 -27.61 2.82
C LEU A 195 1.70 -26.77 3.37
N TYR A 196 0.97 -27.32 4.35
CA TYR A 196 -0.11 -26.60 5.03
C TYR A 196 0.39 -25.31 5.69
N ARG A 197 1.51 -25.40 6.41
CA ARG A 197 2.18 -24.26 7.04
C ARG A 197 2.51 -23.15 6.03
N ASN A 198 3.15 -23.50 4.91
CA ASN A 198 3.53 -22.53 3.89
C ASN A 198 2.30 -21.85 3.28
N ASN A 199 1.27 -22.62 2.93
CA ASN A 199 0.02 -22.09 2.39
C ASN A 199 -0.68 -21.16 3.39
N SER A 200 -0.65 -21.50 4.68
CA SER A 200 -1.20 -20.69 5.76
C SER A 200 -0.50 -19.34 5.91
N LEU A 201 0.84 -19.32 5.88
CA LEU A 201 1.64 -18.10 5.98
C LEU A 201 1.45 -17.20 4.74
N ILE A 202 1.40 -17.79 3.55
CA ILE A 202 1.15 -17.02 2.31
C ILE A 202 -0.25 -16.40 2.37
N LEU A 203 -1.29 -17.19 2.67
CA LEU A 203 -2.67 -16.68 2.70
C LEU A 203 -2.84 -15.55 3.72
N ALA A 204 -2.25 -15.67 4.91
CA ALA A 204 -2.32 -14.62 5.93
C ALA A 204 -1.78 -13.27 5.43
N ARG A 205 -0.66 -13.28 4.68
CA ARG A 205 -0.05 -12.06 4.15
C ARG A 205 -0.80 -11.47 2.97
N LEU A 206 -1.32 -12.32 2.08
CA LEU A 206 -2.17 -11.86 0.98
C LEU A 206 -3.45 -11.20 1.52
N LEU A 207 -4.11 -11.82 2.52
CA LEU A 207 -5.32 -11.27 3.12
C LEU A 207 -5.06 -9.97 3.89
N GLN A 208 -3.91 -9.84 4.56
CA GLN A 208 -3.52 -8.58 5.21
C GLN A 208 -3.42 -7.42 4.21
N TYR A 209 -2.89 -7.67 3.00
CA TYR A 209 -2.84 -6.67 1.94
C TYR A 209 -4.21 -6.34 1.36
N MET A 210 -5.02 -7.37 1.14
CA MET A 210 -6.40 -7.20 0.67
C MET A 210 -7.22 -6.39 1.68
N GLU A 211 -7.03 -6.62 2.99
CA GLU A 211 -7.67 -5.84 4.05
C GLU A 211 -7.25 -4.37 4.04
N LEU A 212 -5.95 -4.08 3.96
CA LEU A 212 -5.44 -2.71 3.84
C LEU A 212 -6.10 -2.00 2.64
N SER A 213 -6.07 -2.66 1.48
CA SER A 213 -6.64 -2.13 0.24
C SER A 213 -8.16 -1.93 0.34
N HIS A 214 -8.87 -2.89 0.93
CA HIS A 214 -10.31 -2.84 1.12
C HIS A 214 -10.70 -1.70 2.07
N ALA A 215 -10.04 -1.58 3.22
CA ALA A 215 -10.29 -0.51 4.18
C ALA A 215 -10.04 0.88 3.57
N MET A 216 -8.93 1.06 2.83
CA MET A 216 -8.64 2.30 2.11
C MET A 216 -9.75 2.65 1.11
N LYS A 217 -10.20 1.67 0.32
CA LYS A 217 -11.25 1.87 -0.69
C LYS A 217 -12.59 2.27 -0.08
N HIS A 218 -12.93 1.74 1.09
CA HIS A 218 -14.17 2.04 1.82
C HIS A 218 -14.06 3.30 2.70
N GLY A 219 -12.89 3.93 2.79
CA GLY A 219 -12.68 5.09 3.64
C GLY A 219 -12.62 4.77 5.14
N ASP A 220 -12.45 3.50 5.52
CA ASP A 220 -12.38 3.08 6.92
C ASP A 220 -10.95 3.20 7.44
N ILE A 221 -10.60 4.42 7.86
CA ILE A 221 -9.26 4.71 8.37
C ILE A 221 -8.92 3.94 9.66
N GLY A 222 -9.93 3.58 10.46
CA GLY A 222 -9.72 2.76 11.65
C GLY A 222 -9.21 1.38 11.29
N ARG A 223 -9.86 0.70 10.35
CA ARG A 223 -9.39 -0.60 9.83
C ARG A 223 -8.03 -0.51 9.16
N VAL A 224 -7.73 0.58 8.45
CA VAL A 224 -6.38 0.82 7.91
C VAL A 224 -5.34 0.80 9.03
N GLN A 225 -5.58 1.51 10.13
CA GLN A 225 -4.64 1.57 11.25
C GLN A 225 -4.41 0.20 11.92
N GLU A 226 -5.43 -0.64 12.03
CA GLU A 226 -5.30 -2.00 12.60
C GLU A 226 -4.32 -2.88 11.80
N THR A 227 -4.10 -2.56 10.52
CA THR A 227 -3.11 -3.29 9.70
C THR A 227 -1.66 -2.88 9.97
N PHE A 228 -1.41 -1.72 10.59
CA PHE A 228 -0.07 -1.13 10.65
C PHE A 228 0.92 -1.99 11.43
N MET A 229 0.55 -2.50 12.62
CA MET A 229 1.47 -3.33 13.42
C MET A 229 1.93 -4.58 12.67
N HIS A 230 1.05 -5.17 11.87
CA HIS A 230 1.39 -6.32 11.04
C HIS A 230 2.37 -5.93 9.91
N TRP A 231 2.16 -4.77 9.27
CA TRP A 231 3.08 -4.25 8.26
C TRP A 231 4.42 -3.83 8.84
N VAL A 232 4.45 -3.24 10.04
CA VAL A 232 5.69 -2.90 10.75
C VAL A 232 6.57 -4.14 10.96
N ALA A 233 5.98 -5.25 11.43
CA ALA A 233 6.71 -6.51 11.59
C ALA A 233 7.26 -7.01 10.25
N VAL A 234 6.41 -7.07 9.22
CA VAL A 234 6.82 -7.50 7.87
C VAL A 234 7.95 -6.63 7.31
N PHE A 235 7.82 -5.31 7.40
CA PHE A 235 8.81 -4.35 6.91
C PHE A 235 10.15 -4.46 7.63
N LYS A 236 10.17 -4.73 8.94
CA LYS A 236 11.42 -5.03 9.64
C LYS A 236 12.09 -6.30 9.13
N THR A 237 11.34 -7.29 8.69
CA THR A 237 11.89 -8.52 8.15
C THR A 237 12.49 -8.33 6.76
N VAL A 238 11.78 -7.63 5.86
CA VAL A 238 12.17 -7.49 4.45
C VAL A 238 13.10 -6.30 4.15
N GLY A 239 13.65 -5.66 5.19
CA GLY A 239 14.55 -4.51 5.03
C GLY A 239 13.86 -3.24 4.54
N LYS A 240 12.59 -3.00 4.93
CA LYS A 240 11.90 -1.72 4.71
C LYS A 240 11.86 -0.90 6.02
N HIS A 241 13.03 -0.66 6.59
CA HIS A 241 13.15 -0.13 7.96
C HIS A 241 12.59 1.29 8.12
N LYS A 242 12.71 2.12 7.07
CA LYS A 242 12.14 3.48 7.06
C LYS A 242 10.61 3.44 7.22
N TYR A 243 9.91 2.63 6.41
CA TYR A 243 8.46 2.49 6.49
C TYR A 243 8.01 1.95 7.86
N ALA A 244 8.73 0.96 8.40
CA ALA A 244 8.44 0.45 9.74
C ALA A 244 8.56 1.55 10.81
N THR A 245 9.62 2.38 10.72
CA THR A 245 9.90 3.46 11.68
C THR A 245 8.85 4.57 11.58
N GLU A 246 8.44 4.94 10.37
CA GLU A 246 7.44 5.98 10.17
C GLU A 246 6.06 5.53 10.67
N LEU A 247 5.64 4.29 10.39
CA LEU A 247 4.41 3.73 10.93
C LEU A 247 4.39 3.73 12.46
N ILE A 248 5.48 3.30 13.11
CA ILE A 248 5.61 3.36 14.57
C ILE A 248 5.50 4.80 15.07
N THR A 249 6.17 5.73 14.40
CA THR A 249 6.15 7.16 14.76
C THR A 249 4.75 7.74 14.67
N ILE A 250 4.02 7.47 13.58
CA ILE A 250 2.64 7.91 13.39
C ILE A 250 1.71 7.30 14.45
N MET A 251 1.80 6.00 14.69
CA MET A 251 0.99 5.34 15.73
C MET A 251 1.27 5.92 17.12
N ASN A 252 2.54 6.17 17.45
CA ASN A 252 2.92 6.80 18.71
C ASN A 252 2.39 8.24 18.82
N ASN A 253 2.50 9.01 17.74
CA ASN A 253 2.02 10.39 17.71
C ASN A 253 0.51 10.46 17.89
N LEU A 254 -0.25 9.65 17.16
CA LEU A 254 -1.71 9.60 17.25
C LEU A 254 -2.20 9.15 18.63
N LYS A 255 -1.47 8.24 19.29
CA LYS A 255 -1.89 7.68 20.57
C LYS A 255 -1.45 8.52 21.77
N TYR A 256 -0.26 9.12 21.74
CA TYR A 256 0.36 9.70 22.93
C TYR A 256 0.82 11.16 22.79
N VAL A 257 1.00 11.68 21.57
CA VAL A 257 1.57 13.02 21.36
C VAL A 257 0.52 14.04 20.95
N PHE A 258 -0.35 13.70 20.00
CA PHE A 258 -1.34 14.62 19.47
C PHE A 258 -2.54 14.76 20.40
N PRO A 259 -3.04 15.99 20.62
CA PRO A 259 -4.34 16.19 21.26
C PRO A 259 -5.44 15.41 20.50
N PRO A 260 -6.48 14.90 21.18
CA PRO A 260 -7.49 14.05 20.54
C PRO A 260 -8.14 14.67 19.29
N ARG A 261 -8.39 15.99 19.29
CA ARG A 261 -8.94 16.71 18.13
C ARG A 261 -7.97 16.76 16.95
N MET A 262 -6.68 16.89 17.22
CA MET A 262 -5.64 16.88 16.19
C MET A 262 -5.45 15.48 15.61
N ALA A 263 -5.44 14.45 16.46
CA ALA A 263 -5.38 13.05 16.01
C ALA A 263 -6.59 12.71 15.13
N TYR A 264 -7.80 13.12 15.52
CA TYR A 264 -9.00 12.97 14.70
C TYR A 264 -8.87 13.71 13.36
N ALA A 265 -8.43 14.97 13.37
CA ALA A 265 -8.23 15.74 12.14
C ALA A 265 -7.20 15.08 11.20
N PHE A 266 -6.09 14.55 11.74
CA PHE A 266 -5.11 13.80 10.97
C PHE A 266 -5.76 12.60 10.27
N LEU A 267 -6.53 11.79 11.01
CA LEU A 267 -7.17 10.60 10.48
C LEU A 267 -8.21 10.92 9.40
N MET A 268 -8.99 11.99 9.59
CA MET A 268 -9.99 12.42 8.62
C MET A 268 -9.39 13.02 7.35
N ASN A 269 -8.10 13.37 7.36
CA ASN A 269 -7.38 13.89 6.19
C ASN A 269 -6.48 12.85 5.53
N TRP A 270 -6.53 11.57 5.90
CA TRP A 270 -5.63 10.57 5.29
C TRP A 270 -6.15 10.02 3.95
N LEU A 271 -7.47 9.96 3.83
CA LEU A 271 -8.20 9.49 2.65
C LEU A 271 -9.18 10.57 2.21
N CYS A 272 -9.42 10.68 0.91
CA CYS A 272 -10.47 11.52 0.35
C CYS A 272 -11.29 10.70 -0.66
N ASN A 273 -12.51 11.15 -0.99
CA ASN A 273 -13.34 10.52 -2.02
C ASN A 273 -13.57 11.48 -3.18
N PRO A 274 -12.67 11.54 -4.17
CA PRO A 274 -12.79 12.45 -5.31
C PRO A 274 -14.06 12.23 -6.14
N THR A 275 -14.63 11.02 -6.10
CA THR A 275 -15.78 10.64 -6.93
C THR A 275 -17.14 10.87 -6.26
N GLY A 276 -17.16 10.99 -4.92
CA GLY A 276 -18.37 11.01 -4.11
C GLY A 276 -19.17 9.70 -4.11
N LYS A 277 -18.66 8.62 -4.71
CA LYS A 277 -19.37 7.32 -4.81
C LYS A 277 -18.96 6.37 -3.69
N PRO A 278 -19.83 5.39 -3.32
CA PRO A 278 -19.41 4.27 -2.48
C PRO A 278 -18.16 3.62 -3.05
N ASP A 279 -17.24 3.23 -2.16
CA ASP A 279 -15.96 2.59 -2.47
C ASP A 279 -15.04 3.43 -3.39
N GLY A 280 -15.26 4.74 -3.41
CA GLY A 280 -14.53 5.72 -4.21
C GLY A 280 -13.40 6.43 -3.46
N PHE A 281 -13.06 5.99 -2.25
CA PHE A 281 -11.99 6.60 -1.47
C PHE A 281 -10.61 6.28 -2.08
N ARG A 282 -9.72 7.26 -1.94
CA ARG A 282 -8.33 7.26 -2.40
C ARG A 282 -7.45 7.89 -1.33
N ALA A 283 -6.20 7.42 -1.26
CA ALA A 283 -5.19 8.11 -0.48
C ALA A 283 -4.90 9.48 -1.09
N ILE A 284 -4.56 10.47 -0.27
CA ILE A 284 -4.29 11.81 -0.77
C ILE A 284 -3.06 11.83 -1.69
N ASP A 285 -2.01 11.08 -1.35
CA ASP A 285 -0.82 10.95 -2.20
C ASP A 285 -1.14 10.32 -3.56
N TRP A 286 -2.12 9.42 -3.65
CA TRP A 286 -2.61 8.92 -4.95
C TRP A 286 -3.21 10.03 -5.82
N VAL A 287 -3.96 10.96 -5.23
CA VAL A 287 -4.53 12.10 -5.97
C VAL A 287 -3.42 13.04 -6.46
N VAL A 288 -2.39 13.23 -5.64
CA VAL A 288 -1.19 13.98 -6.03
C VAL A 288 -0.47 13.29 -7.18
N GLU A 289 -0.27 11.97 -7.12
CA GLU A 289 0.35 11.22 -8.22
C GLU A 289 -0.49 11.25 -9.51
N LEU A 290 -1.82 11.22 -9.39
CA LEU A 290 -2.70 11.43 -10.54
C LEU A 290 -2.48 12.80 -11.20
N MET A 291 -2.30 13.86 -10.40
CA MET A 291 -1.96 15.19 -10.93
C MET A 291 -0.56 15.22 -11.54
N ASN A 292 0.41 14.51 -10.95
CA ASN A 292 1.75 14.36 -11.51
C ASN A 292 1.71 13.68 -12.89
N LEU A 293 0.96 12.59 -13.02
CA LEU A 293 0.74 11.89 -14.28
C LEU A 293 0.17 12.83 -15.35
N PHE A 294 -0.89 13.59 -15.02
CA PHE A 294 -1.44 14.56 -15.96
C PHE A 294 -0.44 15.63 -16.37
N THR A 295 0.33 16.14 -15.41
CA THR A 295 1.35 17.17 -15.66
C THR A 295 2.47 16.64 -16.56
N LYS A 296 2.97 15.44 -16.29
CA LYS A 296 4.17 14.89 -16.93
C LYS A 296 3.88 14.19 -18.25
N VAL A 297 2.79 13.43 -18.32
CA VAL A 297 2.53 12.47 -19.41
C VAL A 297 1.42 12.98 -20.33
N VAL A 298 0.29 13.42 -19.78
CA VAL A 298 -0.89 13.78 -20.60
C VAL A 298 -0.78 15.17 -21.20
N TYR A 299 -0.41 16.16 -20.38
CA TYR A 299 -0.32 17.57 -20.78
C TYR A 299 1.12 18.08 -20.92
N GLY A 300 2.12 17.24 -20.61
CA GLY A 300 3.54 17.63 -20.55
C GLY A 300 4.16 18.04 -21.90
N SER A 301 3.42 18.00 -23.01
CA SER A 301 3.88 18.19 -24.39
C SER A 301 5.01 17.22 -24.81
N SER A 302 5.31 17.14 -26.12
CA SER A 302 6.29 16.19 -26.66
C SER A 302 7.43 16.88 -27.41
N GLY A 303 8.63 16.30 -27.36
CA GLY A 303 9.80 16.79 -28.08
C GLY A 303 10.28 18.17 -27.60
N TYR A 304 10.66 19.04 -28.54
CA TYR A 304 11.26 20.36 -28.25
C TYR A 304 10.31 21.36 -27.56
N THR A 305 9.01 21.05 -27.50
CA THR A 305 8.01 21.90 -26.82
C THR A 305 7.89 21.62 -25.32
N ARG A 306 8.48 20.51 -24.84
CA ARG A 306 8.51 20.12 -23.43
C ARG A 306 9.51 20.98 -22.65
N THR A 307 9.07 22.19 -22.31
CA THR A 307 9.83 23.14 -21.51
C THR A 307 9.24 23.25 -20.11
N LEU A 308 10.10 23.41 -19.09
CA LEU A 308 9.68 23.59 -17.70
C LEU A 308 8.73 24.78 -17.54
N LEU A 309 8.98 25.88 -18.25
CA LEU A 309 8.13 27.08 -18.21
C LEU A 309 6.71 26.80 -18.71
N LEU A 310 6.56 26.00 -19.77
CA LEU A 310 5.24 25.61 -20.27
C LEU A 310 4.51 24.71 -19.27
N ILE A 311 5.22 23.73 -18.69
CA ILE A 311 4.66 22.83 -17.66
C ILE A 311 4.17 23.64 -16.44
N ILE A 312 4.98 24.58 -15.94
CA ILE A 312 4.60 25.46 -14.82
C ILE A 312 3.37 26.31 -15.18
N LYS A 313 3.28 26.81 -16.42
CA LYS A 313 2.15 27.62 -16.87
C LYS A 313 0.85 26.79 -17.00
N GLN A 314 0.97 25.52 -17.38
CA GLN A 314 -0.17 24.64 -17.65
C GLN A 314 -0.65 23.88 -16.40
N SER A 315 0.23 23.61 -15.42
CA SER A 315 -0.13 22.77 -14.27
C SER A 315 -1.33 23.27 -13.47
N PRO A 316 -1.56 24.59 -13.25
CA PRO A 316 -2.76 25.06 -12.55
C PRO A 316 -4.06 24.90 -13.37
N LEU A 317 -3.96 24.62 -14.67
CA LEU A 317 -5.08 24.55 -15.61
C LEU A 317 -5.50 23.11 -15.94
N ILE A 318 -4.82 22.09 -15.39
CA ILE A 318 -5.05 20.68 -15.72
C ILE A 318 -6.52 20.27 -15.54
N GLU A 319 -7.15 20.62 -14.42
CA GLU A 319 -8.55 20.29 -14.17
C GLU A 319 -9.50 21.01 -15.15
N THR A 320 -9.17 22.23 -15.55
CA THR A 320 -9.91 22.95 -16.58
C THR A 320 -9.78 22.25 -17.94
N PHE A 321 -8.57 21.84 -18.32
CA PHE A 321 -8.33 21.10 -19.56
C PHE A 321 -9.08 19.77 -19.59
N ARG A 322 -9.10 19.03 -18.47
CA ARG A 322 -9.85 17.79 -18.31
C ARG A 322 -11.34 18.00 -18.54
N LYS A 323 -11.94 19.00 -17.88
CA LYS A 323 -13.36 19.34 -18.04
C LYS A 323 -13.70 19.75 -19.47
N ILE A 324 -12.84 20.53 -20.13
CA ILE A 324 -13.04 20.93 -21.53
C ILE A 324 -12.98 19.71 -22.45
N HIS A 325 -12.04 18.78 -22.23
CA HIS A 325 -11.98 17.54 -22.99
C HIS A 325 -13.26 16.72 -22.85
N THR A 326 -13.76 16.52 -21.63
CA THR A 326 -15.03 15.81 -21.39
C THR A 326 -16.20 16.53 -22.07
N LEU A 327 -16.30 17.85 -21.91
CA LEU A 327 -17.37 18.66 -22.53
C LEU A 327 -17.36 18.54 -24.06
N MET A 328 -16.18 18.61 -24.68
CA MET A 328 -16.06 18.43 -26.13
C MET A 328 -16.49 17.02 -26.55
N GLN A 329 -16.04 15.98 -25.84
CA GLN A 329 -16.42 14.60 -26.13
C GLN A 329 -17.94 14.38 -26.07
N ASP A 330 -18.59 14.95 -25.04
CA ASP A 330 -20.04 14.88 -24.85
C ASP A 330 -20.78 15.64 -25.97
N ASN A 331 -20.33 16.84 -26.33
CA ASN A 331 -20.93 17.67 -27.37
C ASN A 331 -20.82 17.06 -28.77
N PHE A 332 -19.75 16.31 -29.05
CA PHE A 332 -19.58 15.60 -30.33
C PHE A 332 -20.21 14.21 -30.34
N HIS A 333 -20.98 13.84 -29.31
CA HIS A 333 -21.64 12.53 -29.20
C HIS A 333 -20.69 11.37 -29.48
N LEU A 334 -19.46 11.43 -28.94
CA LEU A 334 -18.50 10.34 -29.00
C LEU A 334 -18.89 9.19 -28.03
N LEU A 335 -20.16 8.77 -28.12
CA LEU A 335 -20.91 7.90 -27.19
C LEU A 335 -20.39 6.46 -27.12
N HIS A 336 -19.61 6.02 -28.11
CA HIS A 336 -19.11 4.65 -28.22
C HIS A 336 -17.66 4.45 -27.74
N ARG A 337 -17.15 5.35 -26.89
CA ARG A 337 -15.85 5.14 -26.25
C ARG A 337 -16.06 4.67 -24.82
N SER A 338 -15.65 3.44 -24.51
CA SER A 338 -15.51 3.02 -23.13
C SER A 338 -14.34 3.80 -22.52
N VAL A 339 -14.63 4.90 -21.81
CA VAL A 339 -13.63 5.60 -20.97
C VAL A 339 -13.24 4.74 -19.75
N ARG A 340 -13.90 3.60 -19.57
CA ARG A 340 -13.64 2.61 -18.54
C ARG A 340 -13.31 1.30 -19.23
N HIS A 341 -12.08 0.82 -19.06
CA HIS A 341 -11.78 -0.57 -19.35
C HIS A 341 -12.70 -1.44 -18.49
N ALA A 342 -13.47 -2.34 -19.13
CA ALA A 342 -14.20 -3.34 -18.37
C ALA A 342 -13.19 -4.14 -17.54
N PRO A 343 -13.48 -4.43 -16.26
CA PRO A 343 -12.57 -5.20 -15.44
C PRO A 343 -12.29 -6.55 -16.13
N PRO A 344 -11.02 -7.01 -16.12
CA PRO A 344 -10.67 -8.26 -16.79
C PRO A 344 -11.49 -9.41 -16.20
N ASN A 345 -12.03 -10.26 -17.07
CA ASN A 345 -12.68 -11.49 -16.62
C ASN A 345 -11.60 -12.50 -16.19
N ILE A 346 -11.36 -12.56 -14.88
CA ILE A 346 -10.36 -13.45 -14.26
C ILE A 346 -10.92 -14.81 -13.86
N GLN A 347 -12.15 -15.18 -14.26
CA GLN A 347 -12.77 -16.43 -13.84
C GLN A 347 -11.92 -17.66 -14.20
N ASN A 348 -11.39 -17.70 -15.42
CA ASN A 348 -10.53 -18.81 -15.87
C ASN A 348 -9.23 -18.88 -15.07
N THR A 349 -8.65 -17.72 -14.73
CA THR A 349 -7.45 -17.64 -13.88
C THR A 349 -7.72 -18.21 -12.49
N ILE A 350 -8.82 -17.79 -11.85
CA ILE A 350 -9.22 -18.29 -10.54
C ILE A 350 -9.51 -19.79 -10.57
N THR A 351 -10.23 -20.28 -11.59
CA THR A 351 -10.50 -21.71 -11.76
C THR A 351 -9.20 -22.52 -11.87
N ALA A 352 -8.27 -22.10 -12.74
CA ALA A 352 -7.00 -22.79 -12.93
C ALA A 352 -6.13 -22.83 -11.67
N LEU A 353 -6.18 -21.78 -10.84
CA LEU A 353 -5.48 -21.75 -9.55
C LEU A 353 -6.16 -22.66 -8.51
N ARG A 354 -7.49 -22.69 -8.48
CA ARG A 354 -8.26 -23.55 -7.56
C ARG A 354 -8.04 -25.04 -7.86
N GLU A 355 -8.06 -25.42 -9.13
CA GLU A 355 -7.76 -26.80 -9.54
C GLU A 355 -6.36 -27.25 -9.09
N LEU A 356 -5.37 -26.35 -9.16
CA LEU A 356 -4.02 -26.61 -8.67
C LEU A 356 -4.02 -26.82 -7.15
N LEU A 357 -4.60 -25.89 -6.38
CA LEU A 357 -4.67 -25.96 -4.92
C LEU A 357 -5.42 -27.20 -4.42
N GLU A 358 -6.49 -27.58 -5.11
CA GLU A 358 -7.26 -28.79 -4.81
C GLU A 358 -6.43 -30.05 -5.09
N LYS A 359 -5.71 -30.08 -6.21
CA LYS A 359 -4.84 -31.21 -6.56
C LYS A 359 -3.72 -31.42 -5.54
N THR A 360 -3.10 -30.36 -5.05
CA THR A 360 -1.97 -30.45 -4.10
C THR A 360 -2.42 -30.60 -2.64
N ASN A 361 -3.71 -30.35 -2.38
CA ASN A 361 -4.30 -30.41 -1.04
C ASN A 361 -3.56 -29.48 -0.07
N GLY A 362 -3.13 -28.30 -0.53
CA GLY A 362 -2.28 -27.39 0.23
C GLY A 362 -2.92 -26.82 1.50
N HIS A 363 -4.25 -26.74 1.55
CA HIS A 363 -4.99 -26.29 2.74
C HIS A 363 -5.60 -27.45 3.55
N LEU A 364 -5.29 -28.71 3.23
CA LEU A 364 -5.65 -29.85 4.07
C LEU A 364 -4.46 -30.25 4.94
N PHE A 365 -4.59 -30.05 6.25
CA PHE A 365 -3.58 -30.53 7.19
C PHE A 365 -3.50 -32.06 7.16
N SER A 366 -2.30 -32.60 6.97
CA SER A 366 -2.02 -34.02 7.08
C SER A 366 -0.77 -34.25 7.95
N PRO A 367 -0.88 -34.91 9.12
CA PRO A 367 0.25 -35.13 10.02
C PRO A 367 1.34 -36.02 9.40
N ASP A 368 0.96 -36.90 8.47
CA ASP A 368 1.83 -37.90 7.84
C ASP A 368 2.17 -37.53 6.39
N ARG A 369 2.02 -36.25 6.00
CA ARG A 369 2.34 -35.79 4.64
C ARG A 369 3.83 -36.00 4.38
N ILE A 370 4.13 -36.83 3.38
CA ILE A 370 5.50 -36.98 2.87
C ILE A 370 5.92 -35.64 2.27
N GLU A 371 6.99 -35.06 2.81
CA GLU A 371 7.56 -33.81 2.33
C GLU A 371 8.08 -34.02 0.91
N GLY A 372 7.34 -33.49 -0.08
CA GLY A 372 7.73 -33.50 -1.48
C GLY A 372 8.75 -32.40 -1.79
N LEU A 373 8.51 -31.65 -2.86
CA LEU A 373 9.35 -30.51 -3.27
C LEU A 373 9.08 -29.22 -2.47
N THR A 374 8.41 -29.32 -1.31
CA THR A 374 8.05 -28.16 -0.49
C THR A 374 9.30 -27.54 0.13
N VAL A 375 9.52 -26.26 -0.15
CA VAL A 375 10.69 -25.51 0.34
C VAL A 375 10.33 -24.82 1.65
N SER A 376 11.21 -24.88 2.65
CA SER A 376 10.94 -24.24 3.94
C SER A 376 10.77 -22.72 3.81
N LEU A 377 9.63 -22.20 4.29
CA LEU A 377 9.32 -20.79 4.29
C LEU A 377 9.60 -20.15 5.66
N MET A 378 10.19 -18.95 5.66
CA MET A 378 10.38 -18.17 6.88
C MET A 378 9.03 -17.65 7.39
N ASP A 379 8.85 -17.66 8.72
CA ASP A 379 7.78 -16.89 9.36
C ASP A 379 8.23 -15.44 9.52
N HIS A 380 7.94 -14.64 8.49
CA HIS A 380 8.40 -13.26 8.41
C HIS A 380 7.73 -12.35 9.46
N TYR A 381 6.53 -12.69 9.93
CA TYR A 381 5.86 -11.89 10.96
C TYR A 381 6.55 -12.10 12.31
N SER A 382 6.78 -13.36 12.71
CA SER A 382 7.47 -13.66 13.98
C SER A 382 8.91 -13.17 13.99
N ASP A 383 9.64 -13.30 12.87
CA ASP A 383 11.00 -12.72 12.74
C ASP A 383 10.98 -11.19 12.93
N GLY A 384 10.01 -10.52 12.32
CA GLY A 384 9.84 -9.08 12.44
C GLY A 384 9.52 -8.64 13.86
N MET A 385 8.63 -9.35 14.54
CA MET A 385 8.31 -9.13 15.95
C MET A 385 9.52 -9.36 16.85
N TYR A 386 10.29 -10.42 16.61
CA TYR A 386 11.54 -10.68 17.33
C TYR A 386 12.54 -9.54 17.13
N LYS A 387 12.75 -9.09 15.89
CA LYS A 387 13.60 -7.94 15.58
C LYS A 387 13.14 -6.67 16.30
N LEU A 388 11.84 -6.38 16.31
CA LEU A 388 11.27 -5.22 17.02
C LEU A 388 11.54 -5.25 18.53
N GLN A 389 11.48 -6.43 19.15
CA GLN A 389 11.69 -6.60 20.59
C GLN A 389 13.17 -6.60 20.99
N THR A 390 14.05 -6.99 20.07
CA THR A 390 15.50 -7.14 20.34
C THR A 390 16.34 -5.99 19.82
N THR A 391 15.81 -5.15 18.93
CA THR A 391 16.49 -3.94 18.46
C THR A 391 16.78 -3.02 19.66
N PRO A 392 18.04 -2.71 19.97
CA PRO A 392 18.38 -1.83 21.08
C PRO A 392 17.72 -0.46 20.91
N ILE A 393 17.23 0.12 22.00
CA ILE A 393 16.83 1.53 22.03
C ILE A 393 18.11 2.36 22.07
N GLY A 394 18.29 3.27 21.13
CA GLY A 394 19.50 4.09 21.04
C GLY A 394 19.59 5.03 22.24
N LYS A 395 20.81 5.44 22.60
CA LYS A 395 21.11 6.35 23.74
C LYS A 395 20.38 7.72 23.72
N LYS A 396 19.56 8.01 22.70
CA LYS A 396 18.72 9.21 22.57
C LYS A 396 17.20 8.91 22.55
N GLY A 397 16.76 7.79 23.11
CA GLY A 397 15.33 7.48 23.27
C GLY A 397 14.56 7.21 21.98
N GLY A 398 15.26 7.07 20.84
CA GLY A 398 14.72 6.57 19.57
C GLY A 398 15.22 5.16 19.28
N LEU A 399 14.45 4.38 18.51
CA LEU A 399 14.90 3.11 17.96
C LEU A 399 16.26 3.29 17.24
N VAL A 400 17.25 2.43 17.53
CA VAL A 400 18.50 2.42 16.74
C VAL A 400 18.13 2.14 15.29
N ILE A 401 18.49 3.07 14.42
CA ILE A 401 18.46 2.90 12.98
C ILE A 401 19.73 2.11 12.66
N ASP A 402 19.60 0.84 12.27
CA ASP A 402 20.72 0.15 11.64
C ASP A 402 21.09 0.93 10.39
N GLY A 403 22.32 1.46 10.39
CA GLY A 403 22.86 2.37 9.38
C GLY A 403 23.26 1.68 8.09
N GLU A 404 22.58 0.60 7.70
CA GLU A 404 22.63 0.21 6.30
C GLU A 404 21.78 1.23 5.55
N ALA A 405 22.45 2.02 4.70
CA ALA A 405 21.76 2.80 3.71
C ALA A 405 20.85 1.83 2.97
N ASP A 406 19.53 1.95 3.18
CA ASP A 406 18.58 1.40 2.24
C ASP A 406 19.07 1.90 0.89
N GLU A 407 19.55 0.99 0.04
CA GLU A 407 19.35 1.16 -1.38
C GLU A 407 17.82 1.15 -1.56
N GLU A 408 17.19 2.27 -1.21
CA GLU A 408 16.15 2.81 -2.04
C GLU A 408 16.80 2.89 -3.43
N MET A 409 16.69 1.78 -4.18
CA MET A 409 16.15 1.93 -5.50
C MET A 409 14.89 2.74 -5.27
N GLY A 410 15.03 4.06 -5.47
CA GLY A 410 13.92 4.97 -5.42
C GLY A 410 12.77 4.26 -6.10
N ILE A 411 11.60 4.35 -5.52
CA ILE A 411 10.38 4.08 -6.27
C ILE A 411 10.25 5.25 -7.27
N GLU A 412 11.25 5.42 -8.13
CA GLU A 412 11.17 5.96 -9.48
C GLU A 412 10.79 4.78 -10.39
N GLU A 413 9.86 3.93 -9.97
CA GLU A 413 9.00 3.34 -10.97
C GLU A 413 8.14 4.50 -11.47
N GLU A 414 8.40 4.92 -12.70
CA GLU A 414 7.57 5.91 -13.38
C GLU A 414 6.15 5.35 -13.42
N LEU A 415 5.32 5.79 -12.47
CA LEU A 415 3.92 5.39 -12.35
C LEU A 415 3.26 5.58 -13.71
N ASP A 416 2.72 4.51 -14.26
CA ASP A 416 1.98 4.58 -15.51
C ASP A 416 0.49 4.83 -15.27
N ILE A 417 -0.27 4.94 -16.35
CA ILE A 417 -1.73 5.10 -16.28
C ILE A 417 -2.36 3.90 -15.56
N ASP A 418 -1.83 2.69 -15.75
CA ASP A 418 -2.41 1.46 -15.22
C ASP A 418 -2.25 1.35 -13.70
N ASP A 419 -1.15 1.87 -13.13
CA ASP A 419 -0.93 1.98 -11.69
C ASP A 419 -1.98 2.88 -11.00
N LEU A 420 -2.47 3.91 -11.71
CA LEU A 420 -3.42 4.91 -11.23
C LEU A 420 -4.87 4.65 -11.69
N GLU A 421 -5.14 3.53 -12.35
CA GLU A 421 -6.51 3.05 -12.65
C GLU A 421 -6.99 1.95 -11.68
N ALA A 422 -6.13 1.51 -10.76
CA ALA A 422 -6.33 0.39 -9.82
C ALA A 422 -7.45 0.56 -8.78
#